data_AF-A0A0A0D9G6-F1
#
_entry.id   AF-A0A0A0D9G6-F1
#
_cell.length_a   1.000
_cell.length_b   1.000
_cell.length_c   1.000
_cell.angle_alpha   90.00
_cell.angle_beta   90.00
_cell.angle_gamma   90.00
#
_symmetry.space_group_name_H-M   'P 1'
#
loop_
_entity.id
_entity.type
_entity.pdbx_description
1 polymer ?
#
loop_
_entity_poly.entity_id
_entity_poly.type
_entity_poly.pdbx_seq_one_letter_code
_entity_poly.pdbx_strand_id
1 'polypeptide(L)'
;MRASSWRWALVASLALNLLLLGVIGTWWWRSDSRSGPSALAEAVATLPEPDRTTLGHLLDQRRAEADAIWKELRQLRTASNEALSADPYDPAKAAAGLAAMRDKFKELRDVVEGTALEIMPKLPAEQRRKMLERRSALWRL
;
A
#
# COMPACT_ATOMS: atom_id res chain seq x y z
N MET A 1 -26.61 18.32 -32.28
CA MET A 1 -26.25 18.28 -30.85
C MET A 1 -25.55 16.95 -30.57
N ARG A 2 -24.21 16.93 -30.53
CA ARG A 2 -23.40 15.74 -30.18
C ARG A 2 -22.33 16.16 -29.18
N ALA A 3 -22.73 16.34 -27.93
CA ALA A 3 -21.82 16.60 -26.83
C ALA A 3 -22.31 15.79 -25.64
N SER A 4 -21.74 14.59 -25.42
CA SER A 4 -21.83 13.93 -24.10
C SER A 4 -20.97 12.66 -23.97
N SER A 5 -20.70 11.88 -25.02
CA SER A 5 -20.20 10.51 -24.82
C SER A 5 -18.75 10.37 -24.32
N TRP A 6 -17.85 11.28 -24.67
CA TRP A 6 -16.44 11.19 -24.25
C TRP A 6 -16.24 11.45 -22.75
N ARG A 7 -16.99 12.41 -22.18
CA ARG A 7 -16.89 12.74 -20.74
C ARG A 7 -17.32 11.56 -19.88
N TRP A 8 -18.37 10.85 -20.30
CA TRP A 8 -18.81 9.61 -19.65
C TRP A 8 -17.81 8.47 -19.82
N ALA A 9 -17.14 8.37 -20.97
CA ALA A 9 -16.08 7.39 -21.18
C ALA A 9 -14.86 7.64 -20.27
N LEU A 10 -14.49 8.89 -20.02
CA LEU A 10 -13.41 9.23 -19.07
C LEU A 10 -13.78 8.92 -17.63
N VAL A 11 -15.00 9.26 -17.20
CA VAL A 11 -15.48 8.94 -15.84
C VAL A 11 -15.55 7.41 -15.66
N ALA A 12 -16.03 6.67 -16.66
CA ALA A 12 -16.05 5.22 -16.63
C ALA A 12 -14.65 4.61 -16.58
N SER A 13 -13.69 5.15 -17.35
CA SER A 13 -12.29 4.72 -17.32
C SER A 13 -11.66 4.98 -15.95
N LEU A 14 -11.88 6.16 -15.37
CA LEU A 14 -11.35 6.51 -14.06
C LEU A 14 -11.96 5.64 -12.96
N ALA A 15 -13.28 5.42 -13.00
CA ALA A 15 -13.97 4.53 -12.08
C ALA A 15 -13.47 3.09 -12.20
N LEU A 16 -13.22 2.60 -13.42
CA LEU A 16 -12.66 1.27 -13.65
C LEU A 16 -11.23 1.15 -13.10
N ASN A 17 -10.40 2.17 -13.29
CA ASN A 17 -9.04 2.20 -12.73
C ASN A 17 -9.07 2.25 -11.19
N LEU A 18 -9.97 3.03 -10.59
CA LEU A 18 -10.16 3.08 -9.14
C LEU A 18 -10.75 1.79 -8.58
N LEU A 19 -11.60 1.09 -9.36
CA LEU A 19 -12.13 -0.21 -9.02
C LEU A 19 -11.03 -1.28 -9.10
N LEU A 20 -10.17 -1.24 -10.12
CA LEU A 20 -8.99 -2.11 -10.23
C LEU A 20 -8.00 -1.88 -9.09
N LEU A 21 -7.68 -0.62 -8.78
CA LEU A 21 -6.87 -0.27 -7.61
C LEU A 21 -7.55 -0.68 -6.29
N GLY A 22 -8.88 -0.58 -6.23
CA GLY A 22 -9.69 -1.05 -5.12
C GLY A 22 -9.63 -2.56 -4.94
N VAL A 23 -9.72 -3.33 -6.03
CA VAL A 23 -9.67 -4.80 -6.07
C VAL A 23 -8.26 -5.28 -5.76
N ILE A 24 -7.22 -4.69 -6.36
CA ILE A 24 -5.82 -5.01 -6.06
C ILE A 24 -5.51 -4.62 -4.62
N GLY A 25 -5.97 -3.45 -4.16
CA GLY A 25 -5.82 -3.00 -2.78
C GLY A 25 -6.54 -3.90 -1.78
N THR A 26 -7.77 -4.33 -2.08
CA THR A 26 -8.49 -5.29 -1.22
C THR A 26 -7.95 -6.70 -1.33
N TRP A 27 -7.38 -7.11 -2.46
CA TRP A 27 -6.70 -8.39 -2.60
C TRP A 27 -5.39 -8.40 -1.80
N TRP A 28 -4.63 -7.31 -1.84
CA TRP A 28 -3.43 -7.14 -1.02
C TRP A 28 -3.79 -7.06 0.48
N TRP A 29 -4.84 -6.32 0.85
CA TRP A 29 -5.37 -6.27 2.21
C TRP A 29 -5.94 -7.62 2.68
N ARG A 30 -6.65 -8.35 1.82
CA ARG A 30 -7.16 -9.72 2.10
C ARG A 30 -6.05 -10.75 2.16
N SER A 31 -4.92 -10.53 1.48
CA SER A 31 -3.73 -11.35 1.65
C SER A 31 -3.10 -11.15 3.03
N ASP A 32 -3.17 -9.94 3.59
CA ASP A 32 -2.74 -9.64 4.96
C ASP A 32 -3.71 -10.22 6.01
N SER A 33 -4.99 -10.37 5.67
CA SER A 33 -5.99 -11.06 6.51
C SER A 33 -6.07 -12.57 6.31
N ARG A 34 -5.30 -13.16 5.37
CA ARG A 34 -4.86 -14.56 5.44
C ARG A 34 -3.62 -14.60 6.30
N SER A 35 -3.87 -14.51 7.60
CA SER A 35 -2.96 -14.59 8.75
C SER A 35 -1.81 -15.58 8.59
N GLY A 36 -0.78 -15.17 7.84
CA GLY A 36 0.54 -15.77 7.84
C GLY A 36 1.55 -14.65 8.06
N PRO A 37 2.66 -14.89 8.79
CA PRO A 37 3.67 -13.87 8.99
C PRO A 37 4.15 -13.32 7.64
N SER A 38 4.33 -11.99 7.55
CA SER A 38 4.95 -11.36 6.39
C SER A 38 6.30 -12.03 6.12
N ALA A 39 6.78 -12.03 4.87
CA ALA A 39 8.07 -12.64 4.53
C ALA A 39 9.22 -12.09 5.41
N LEU A 40 9.11 -10.83 5.85
CA LEU A 40 9.99 -10.19 6.82
C LEU A 40 9.83 -10.78 8.23
N ALA A 41 8.60 -10.92 8.73
CA ALA A 41 8.34 -11.50 10.04
C ALA A 41 8.77 -12.98 10.13
N GLU A 42 8.55 -13.75 9.07
CA GLU A 42 9.02 -15.14 8.97
C GLU A 42 10.56 -15.21 8.98
N ALA A 43 11.24 -14.31 8.27
CA ALA A 43 12.70 -14.24 8.27
C ALA A 43 13.24 -13.88 9.66
N VAL A 44 12.67 -12.89 10.33
CA VAL A 44 13.07 -12.49 11.69
C VAL A 44 12.83 -13.61 12.71
N ALA A 45 11.71 -14.36 12.60
CA ALA A 45 11.40 -15.46 13.50
C ALA A 45 12.45 -16.60 13.47
N THR A 46 13.22 -16.72 12.39
CA THR A 46 14.29 -17.73 12.26
C THR A 46 15.65 -17.29 12.84
N LEU A 47 15.80 -16.04 13.26
CA LEU A 47 17.04 -15.54 13.87
C LEU A 47 17.21 -16.07 15.30
N PRO A 48 18.45 -16.23 15.81
CA PRO A 48 18.70 -16.46 17.22
C PRO A 48 18.33 -15.23 18.07
N GLU A 49 18.09 -15.43 19.37
CA GLU A 49 18.10 -14.31 20.33
C GLU A 49 19.54 -13.78 20.48
N PRO A 50 19.76 -12.46 20.62
CA PRO A 50 18.80 -11.38 20.92
C PRO A 50 18.25 -10.61 19.70
N ASP A 51 18.69 -10.96 18.49
CA ASP A 51 18.34 -10.22 17.27
C ASP A 51 16.87 -10.39 16.89
N ARG A 52 16.30 -11.57 17.18
CA ARG A 52 14.87 -11.85 16.98
C ARG A 52 13.98 -10.89 17.77
N THR A 53 14.20 -10.73 19.07
CA THR A 53 13.38 -9.82 19.91
C THR A 53 13.51 -8.38 19.43
N THR A 54 14.74 -7.94 19.16
CA THR A 54 15.02 -6.56 18.73
C THR A 54 14.32 -6.24 17.40
N LEU A 55 14.42 -7.14 16.42
CA LEU A 55 13.80 -6.98 15.11
C LEU A 55 12.29 -7.20 15.12
N GLY A 56 11.79 -8.05 16.03
CA GLY A 56 10.36 -8.22 16.26
C GLY A 56 9.70 -6.92 16.72
N HIS A 57 10.28 -6.25 17.73
CA HIS A 57 9.80 -4.95 18.18
C HIS A 57 9.84 -3.87 17.08
N LEU A 58 10.90 -3.86 16.26
CA LEU A 58 10.98 -2.97 15.10
C LEU A 58 9.82 -3.23 14.13
N LEU A 59 9.55 -4.49 13.78
CA LEU A 59 8.46 -4.84 12.87
C LEU A 59 7.09 -4.46 13.43
N ASP A 60 6.86 -4.65 14.73
CA ASP A 60 5.59 -4.27 15.38
C ASP A 60 5.38 -2.74 15.33
N GLN A 61 6.43 -1.96 15.57
CA GLN A 61 6.38 -0.50 15.45
C GLN A 61 6.06 -0.06 14.03
N ARG A 62 6.74 -0.64 13.02
CA ARG A 62 6.52 -0.33 11.60
C ARG A 62 5.13 -0.75 11.13
N ARG A 63 4.59 -1.85 11.68
CA ARG A 63 3.21 -2.26 11.42
C ARG A 63 2.21 -1.23 11.96
N ALA A 64 2.40 -0.76 13.19
CA ALA A 64 1.54 0.27 13.77
C ALA A 64 1.59 1.58 12.96
N GLU A 65 2.78 1.98 12.49
CA GLU A 65 2.98 3.13 11.59
C GLU A 65 2.22 2.96 10.26
N ALA A 66 2.35 1.80 9.62
CA ALA A 66 1.64 1.49 8.38
C ALA A 66 0.11 1.46 8.58
N ASP A 67 -0.38 0.89 9.68
CA ASP A 67 -1.81 0.83 10.02
C ASP A 67 -2.43 2.23 10.18
N ALA A 68 -1.68 3.17 10.78
CA ALA A 68 -2.08 4.56 10.88
C ALA A 68 -2.22 5.21 9.50
N ILE A 69 -1.22 5.04 8.63
CA ILE A 69 -1.24 5.56 7.25
C ILE A 69 -2.43 4.98 6.46
N TRP A 70 -2.73 3.68 6.63
CA TRP A 70 -3.88 3.04 6.00
C TRP A 70 -5.22 3.58 6.47
N LYS A 71 -5.33 3.97 7.74
CA LYS A 71 -6.54 4.63 8.27
C LYS A 71 -6.73 6.00 7.64
N GLU A 72 -5.67 6.77 7.46
CA GLU A 72 -5.70 8.07 6.80
C GLU A 72 -6.01 7.95 5.30
N LEU A 73 -5.43 6.98 4.61
CA LEU A 73 -5.74 6.70 3.20
C LEU A 73 -7.23 6.40 2.98
N ARG A 74 -7.87 5.69 3.93
CA ARG A 74 -9.32 5.44 3.88
C ARG A 74 -10.12 6.73 3.99
N GLN A 75 -9.72 7.66 4.86
CA GLN A 75 -10.38 8.97 5.01
C GLN A 75 -10.19 9.83 3.75
N LEU A 76 -8.96 9.90 3.22
CA LEU A 76 -8.65 10.65 2.01
C LEU A 76 -9.39 10.11 0.78
N ARG A 77 -9.59 8.78 0.71
CA ARG A 77 -10.40 8.16 -0.34
C ARG A 77 -11.85 8.62 -0.28
N THR A 78 -12.45 8.65 0.91
CA THR A 78 -13.82 9.15 1.08
C THR A 78 -13.93 10.61 0.65
N ALA A 79 -13.04 11.48 1.15
CA ALA A 79 -13.02 12.90 0.79
C ALA A 79 -12.78 13.14 -0.72
N SER A 80 -11.91 12.33 -1.34
CA SER A 80 -11.65 12.42 -2.79
C SER A 80 -12.86 12.00 -3.60
N ASN A 81 -13.59 10.96 -3.18
CA ASN A 81 -14.83 10.54 -3.83
C ASN A 81 -15.89 11.64 -3.74
N GLU A 82 -16.07 12.26 -2.57
CA GLU A 82 -17.00 13.38 -2.38
C GLU A 82 -16.67 14.54 -3.32
N ALA A 83 -15.39 14.94 -3.40
CA ALA A 83 -14.94 16.01 -4.29
C ALA A 83 -15.16 15.68 -5.77
N LEU A 84 -14.97 14.42 -6.17
CA LEU A 84 -15.18 13.96 -7.54
C LEU A 84 -16.67 13.90 -7.92
N SER A 85 -17.56 13.66 -6.97
CA SER A 85 -19.01 13.59 -7.18
C SER A 85 -19.76 14.90 -6.92
N ALA A 86 -19.05 15.97 -6.53
CA ALA A 86 -19.67 17.24 -6.18
C ALA A 86 -20.35 17.90 -7.40
N ASP A 87 -21.50 18.55 -7.14
CA ASP A 87 -22.21 19.39 -8.11
C ASP A 87 -22.40 20.80 -7.52
N PRO A 88 -21.83 21.86 -8.12
CA PRO A 88 -21.00 21.83 -9.32
C PRO A 88 -19.62 21.18 -9.10
N TYR A 89 -19.09 20.57 -10.16
CA TYR A 89 -17.78 19.92 -10.15
C TYR A 89 -16.65 20.94 -9.91
N ASP A 90 -15.82 20.68 -8.90
CA ASP A 90 -14.65 21.48 -8.56
C ASP A 90 -13.35 20.72 -8.92
N PRO A 91 -12.72 21.04 -10.07
CA PRO A 91 -11.50 20.37 -10.51
C PRO A 91 -10.32 20.57 -9.55
N ALA A 92 -10.27 21.71 -8.85
CA ALA A 92 -9.17 22.01 -7.94
C ALA A 92 -9.27 21.14 -6.67
N LYS A 93 -10.47 20.97 -6.12
CA LYS A 93 -10.69 20.06 -4.98
C LYS A 93 -10.44 18.60 -5.34
N ALA A 94 -10.89 18.17 -6.52
CA ALA A 94 -10.61 16.81 -7.00
C ALA A 94 -9.10 16.56 -7.15
N ALA A 95 -8.37 17.50 -7.75
CA ALA A 95 -6.91 17.40 -7.90
C ALA A 95 -6.19 17.38 -6.54
N ALA A 96 -6.63 18.19 -5.58
CA ALA A 96 -6.07 18.23 -4.23
C ALA A 96 -6.27 16.91 -3.48
N GLY A 97 -7.47 16.30 -3.57
CA GLY A 97 -7.74 15.00 -2.96
C GLY A 97 -6.85 13.88 -3.51
N LEU A 98 -6.71 13.82 -4.84
CA LEU A 98 -5.82 12.85 -5.50
C LEU A 98 -4.34 13.07 -5.16
N ALA A 99 -3.90 14.33 -5.04
CA ALA A 99 -2.54 14.67 -4.63
C ALA A 99 -2.26 14.18 -3.20
N ALA A 100 -3.18 14.43 -2.26
CA ALA A 100 -3.05 13.97 -0.87
C ALA A 100 -2.99 12.44 -0.77
N MET A 101 -3.80 11.72 -1.56
CA MET A 101 -3.74 10.25 -1.62
C MET A 101 -2.37 9.77 -2.11
N ARG A 102 -1.82 10.39 -3.16
CA ARG A 102 -0.50 10.05 -3.71
C ARG A 102 0.61 10.28 -2.68
N ASP A 103 0.55 11.38 -1.93
CA ASP A 103 1.54 11.68 -0.90
C ASP A 103 1.50 10.66 0.24
N LYS A 104 0.32 10.22 0.65
CA LYS A 104 0.19 9.13 1.65
C LYS A 104 0.64 7.76 1.14
N PHE A 105 0.42 7.45 -0.14
CA PHE A 105 1.00 6.24 -0.72
C PHE A 105 2.53 6.28 -0.76
N LYS A 106 3.11 7.47 -1.00
CA LYS A 106 4.57 7.64 -0.91
C LYS A 106 5.06 7.38 0.51
N GLU A 107 4.41 7.95 1.52
CA GLU A 107 4.74 7.73 2.93
C GLU A 107 4.69 6.23 3.29
N LEU A 108 3.64 5.53 2.90
CA LEU A 108 3.52 4.08 3.11
C LEU A 108 4.67 3.30 2.44
N ARG A 109 5.03 3.66 1.21
CA ARG A 109 6.15 3.03 0.49
C ARG A 109 7.47 3.29 1.22
N ASP A 110 7.70 4.51 1.68
CA ASP A 110 8.93 4.90 2.35
C ASP A 110 9.10 4.11 3.67
N VAL A 111 8.02 3.86 4.41
CA VAL A 111 8.02 2.98 5.61
C VAL A 111 8.43 1.55 5.25
N VAL A 112 7.84 0.97 4.20
CA VAL A 112 8.13 -0.41 3.77
C VAL A 112 9.57 -0.54 3.28
N GLU A 113 10.02 0.39 2.43
CA GLU A 113 11.38 0.39 1.88
C GLU A 113 12.43 0.63 2.97
N GLY A 114 12.19 1.61 3.86
CA GLY A 114 13.06 1.89 4.99
C GLY A 114 13.20 0.69 5.92
N THR A 115 12.08 0.04 6.25
CA THR A 115 12.08 -1.18 7.08
C THR A 115 12.88 -2.31 6.43
N ALA A 116 12.71 -2.51 5.12
CA ALA A 116 13.47 -3.53 4.40
C ALA A 116 14.97 -3.23 4.43
N LEU A 117 15.39 -1.98 4.18
CA LEU A 117 16.78 -1.56 4.20
C LEU A 117 17.42 -1.66 5.60
N GLU A 118 16.63 -1.48 6.66
CA GLU A 118 17.09 -1.60 8.05
C GLU A 118 17.26 -3.07 8.47
N ILE A 119 16.40 -3.97 8.00
CA ILE A 119 16.40 -5.39 8.38
C ILE A 119 17.39 -6.21 7.52
N MET A 120 17.50 -5.91 6.22
CA MET A 120 18.35 -6.66 5.29
C MET A 120 19.79 -6.90 5.79
N PRO A 121 20.54 -5.90 6.31
CA PRO A 121 21.91 -6.12 6.77
C PRO A 121 22.02 -7.04 7.99
N LYS A 122 20.93 -7.21 8.76
CA LYS A 122 20.87 -8.04 9.97
C LYS A 122 20.47 -9.48 9.66
N LEU A 123 20.06 -9.78 8.43
CA LEU A 123 19.67 -11.12 8.00
C LEU A 123 20.86 -11.89 7.40
N PRO A 124 21.02 -13.18 7.74
CA PRO A 124 21.91 -14.08 7.03
C PRO A 124 21.61 -14.13 5.53
N ALA A 125 22.64 -14.41 4.72
CA ALA A 125 22.55 -14.37 3.27
C ALA A 125 21.45 -15.29 2.69
N GLU A 126 21.17 -16.41 3.36
CA GLU A 126 20.12 -17.35 2.97
C GLU A 126 18.71 -16.76 3.15
N GLN A 127 18.39 -16.16 4.31
CA GLN A 127 17.09 -15.49 4.49
C GLN A 127 16.91 -14.33 3.52
N ARG A 128 17.96 -13.56 3.23
CA ARG A 128 17.90 -12.49 2.21
C ARG A 128 17.52 -13.03 0.83
N ARG A 129 18.08 -14.16 0.41
CA ARG A 129 17.74 -14.81 -0.87
C ARG A 129 16.30 -15.30 -0.91
N LYS A 130 15.85 -15.98 0.15
CA LYS A 130 14.46 -16.46 0.27
C LYS A 130 13.44 -15.32 0.16
N MET A 131 13.74 -14.16 0.74
CA MET A 131 12.90 -12.96 0.59
C MET A 131 12.85 -12.44 -0.85
N LEU A 132 13.98 -12.41 -1.56
CA LEU A 132 14.06 -11.92 -2.94
C LEU A 132 13.32 -12.85 -3.92
N GLU A 133 13.42 -14.17 -3.73
CA GLU A 133 12.72 -15.16 -4.56
C GLU A 133 11.20 -14.96 -4.51
N ARG A 134 10.66 -14.75 -3.30
CA ARG A 134 9.22 -14.49 -3.11
C ARG A 134 8.77 -13.18 -3.75
N ARG A 135 9.61 -12.14 -3.73
CA ARG A 135 9.34 -10.86 -4.43
C ARG A 135 9.32 -11.06 -5.95
N SER A 136 10.23 -11.87 -6.49
CA SER A 136 10.31 -12.11 -7.95
C SER A 136 9.11 -12.90 -8.50
N ALA A 137 8.51 -13.78 -7.67
CA ALA A 137 7.33 -14.55 -8.04
C ALA A 137 6.07 -13.67 -8.24
N LEU A 138 5.98 -12.54 -7.52
CA LEU A 138 4.85 -11.60 -7.64
C LEU A 138 4.87 -10.80 -8.95
N TRP A 139 6.03 -10.65 -9.61
CA TRP A 139 6.17 -9.92 -10.88
C TRP A 139 6.05 -10.82 -12.12
N ARG A 140 5.80 -12.13 -11.94
CA ARG A 140 5.60 -13.10 -13.02
C ARG A 140 4.11 -13.39 -13.30
N LEU A 141 3.20 -12.67 -12.66
CA LEU A 141 1.75 -12.67 -12.89
C LEU A 141 1.37 -11.43 -13.68
#